data_AF-A0A7Y3ABI0-F1
#
_entry.id   AF-A0A7Y3ABI0-F1
#
_cell.length_a   1.000
_cell.length_b   1.000
_cell.length_c   1.000
_cell.angle_alpha   90.00
_cell.angle_beta   90.00
_cell.angle_gamma   90.00
#
_symmetry.space_group_name_H-M   'P 1'
#
loop_
_entity.id
_entity.type
_entity.pdbx_description
1 polymer ?
#
loop_
_entity_poly.entity_id
_entity_poly.type
_entity_poly.pdbx_seq_one_letter_code
_entity_poly.pdbx_strand_id
1 'polypeptide(L)'
;AYVINETARARGWRLEGPTRVTVLADESVPRGTIRADTSFEPGELPPWAELVGAGGRWPLRHNREAIGRSMEADIVISNPEVSRRHVLIWREGEDVLIADLDSANGTTLNGADVEHPETVVAGDLIGLGLVTVSYRPL
;
A
#
# COMPACT_ATOMS: atom_id res chain seq x y z
N ALA A 1 -7.85 7.39 12.14
CA ALA A 1 -7.63 6.70 10.85
C ALA A 1 -7.68 5.18 10.97
N TYR A 2 -7.15 4.58 12.06
CA TYR A 2 -7.08 3.13 12.29
C TYR A 2 -8.38 2.36 11.94
N VAL A 3 -9.51 2.73 12.54
CA VAL A 3 -10.80 2.05 12.33
C VAL A 3 -11.28 2.07 10.87
N ILE A 4 -11.00 3.14 10.12
CA ILE A 4 -11.45 3.24 8.72
C ILE A 4 -10.62 2.32 7.82
N ASN A 5 -9.31 2.30 7.99
CA ASN A 5 -8.43 1.42 7.22
C ASN A 5 -8.71 -0.06 7.54
N GLU A 6 -8.94 -0.40 8.81
CA GLU A 6 -9.31 -1.74 9.25
C GLU A 6 -10.66 -2.18 8.65
N THR A 7 -11.67 -1.31 8.69
CA THR A 7 -12.99 -1.58 8.10
C THR A 7 -12.92 -1.73 6.58
N ALA A 8 -12.15 -0.87 5.91
CA ALA A 8 -11.94 -0.96 4.47
C ALA A 8 -11.25 -2.29 4.10
N ARG A 9 -10.21 -2.69 4.85
CA ARG A 9 -9.52 -3.99 4.66
C ARG A 9 -10.49 -5.16 4.84
N ALA A 10 -11.26 -5.19 5.92
CA ALA A 10 -12.22 -6.27 6.22
C ALA A 10 -13.30 -6.41 5.15
N ARG A 11 -13.66 -5.30 4.48
CA ARG A 11 -14.66 -5.26 3.41
C ARG A 11 -14.07 -5.35 2.00
N GLY A 12 -12.75 -5.47 1.87
CA GLY A 12 -12.06 -5.48 0.56
C GLY A 12 -12.11 -4.15 -0.18
N TRP A 13 -12.41 -3.04 0.52
CA TRP A 13 -12.47 -1.70 -0.06
C TRP A 13 -11.07 -1.10 -0.19
N ARG A 14 -10.87 -0.35 -1.27
CA ARG A 14 -9.71 0.52 -1.48
C ARG A 14 -10.13 1.96 -1.24
N LEU A 15 -9.37 2.67 -0.40
CA LEU A 15 -9.57 4.09 -0.16
C LEU A 15 -8.68 4.88 -1.13
N GLU A 16 -9.28 5.72 -1.96
CA GLU A 16 -8.54 6.62 -2.84
C GLU A 16 -8.02 7.81 -2.03
N GLY A 17 -6.83 7.63 -1.45
CA GLY A 17 -6.09 8.72 -0.81
C GLY A 17 -5.95 8.62 0.71
N PRO A 18 -5.20 9.56 1.31
CA PRO A 18 -5.12 9.67 2.75
C PRO A 18 -6.52 10.04 3.27
N THR A 19 -7.15 9.11 3.98
CA THR A 19 -8.44 9.40 4.60
C THR A 19 -8.24 10.29 5.81
N ARG A 20 -8.63 11.56 5.69
CA ARG A 20 -8.65 12.48 6.82
C ARG A 20 -10.00 12.37 7.53
N VAL A 21 -9.93 12.12 8.83
CA VAL A 21 -11.11 12.18 9.71
C VAL A 21 -10.88 13.34 10.66
N THR A 22 -11.75 14.34 10.58
CA THR A 22 -11.75 15.45 11.52
C THR A 22 -13.00 15.32 12.37
N VAL A 23 -12.84 15.24 13.69
CA VAL A 23 -13.96 15.29 14.63
C VAL A 23 -14.13 16.74 15.06
N LEU A 24 -15.25 17.35 14.70
CA LEU A 24 -15.60 18.71 15.10
C LEU A 24 -16.74 18.65 16.14
N ALA A 25 -16.57 19.35 17.26
CA ALA A 25 -17.65 19.57 18.20
C ALA A 25 -18.52 20.72 17.68
N ASP A 26 -19.80 20.44 17.46
CA ASP A 26 -20.78 21.42 17.01
C ASP A 26 -21.91 21.52 18.04
N GLU A 27 -21.99 22.65 18.74
CA GLU A 27 -22.99 22.90 19.78
C GLU A 27 -24.41 23.06 19.23
N SER A 28 -24.56 23.25 17.91
CA SER A 28 -25.87 23.27 17.24
C SER A 28 -26.43 21.86 17.00
N VAL A 29 -25.59 20.82 17.15
CA VAL A 29 -26.00 19.42 16.99
C VAL A 29 -26.46 18.86 18.35
N PRO A 30 -27.66 18.25 18.45
CA PRO A 30 -28.16 17.70 19.70
C PRO A 30 -27.18 16.70 20.32
N ARG A 31 -27.02 16.75 21.65
CA ARG A 31 -26.19 15.78 22.39
C ARG A 31 -26.57 14.34 22.03
N GLY A 32 -25.54 13.53 21.75
CA GLY A 32 -25.71 12.14 21.30
C GLY A 32 -25.83 11.96 19.79
N THR A 33 -25.82 13.05 19.01
CA THR A 33 -25.84 12.99 17.54
C THR A 33 -24.42 13.14 17.00
N ILE A 34 -24.00 12.22 16.14
CA ILE A 34 -22.78 12.33 15.34
C ILE A 34 -23.20 12.66 13.91
N ARG A 35 -22.73 13.81 13.40
CA ARG A 35 -22.86 14.16 11.99
C ARG A 35 -21.54 13.87 11.29
N ALA A 36 -21.59 13.09 10.23
CA ALA A 36 -20.45 12.81 9.37
C ALA A 36 -20.72 13.42 7.99
N ASP A 37 -19.96 14.45 7.66
CA ASP A 37 -19.93 15.02 6.31
C ASP A 37 -18.68 14.48 5.59
N THR A 38 -18.83 14.09 4.32
CA THR A 38 -17.75 13.52 3.51
C THR A 38 -17.42 14.45 2.36
N SER A 39 -16.15 14.80 2.20
CA SER A 39 -15.65 15.53 1.03
C SER A 39 -14.51 14.76 0.38
N PHE A 40 -14.52 14.68 -0.95
CA PHE A 40 -13.40 14.18 -1.76
C PHE A 40 -12.77 15.38 -2.46
N GLU A 41 -11.49 15.64 -2.21
CA GLU A 41 -10.71 16.60 -2.97
C GLU A 41 -10.01 15.87 -4.11
N PRO A 42 -10.41 16.08 -5.39
CA PRO A 42 -9.72 15.48 -6.51
C PRO A 42 -8.29 16.02 -6.60
N GLY A 43 -7.30 15.14 -6.64
CA GLY A 43 -5.90 15.52 -6.73
C GLY A 43 -4.98 14.31 -6.86
N GLU A 44 -3.78 14.54 -7.37
CA GLU A 44 -2.75 13.50 -7.40
C GLU A 44 -2.27 13.25 -5.98
N LEU A 45 -2.34 12.00 -5.53
CA LEU A 45 -1.87 11.63 -4.20
C LEU A 45 -0.35 11.77 -4.16
N PRO A 46 0.23 12.58 -3.25
CA PRO A 46 1.67 12.63 -3.11
C PRO A 46 2.16 11.23 -2.70
N PRO A 47 3.29 10.76 -3.27
CA PRO A 47 3.86 9.50 -2.86
C PRO A 47 4.28 9.59 -1.39
N TRP A 48 4.02 8.52 -0.65
CA TRP A 48 4.46 8.38 0.74
C TRP A 48 5.72 7.52 0.88
N ALA A 49 6.05 6.78 -0.18
CA ALA A 49 7.28 6.01 -0.32
C ALA A 49 7.55 5.75 -1.82
N GLU A 50 8.69 5.13 -2.11
CA GLU A 50 9.05 4.67 -3.44
C GLU A 50 9.73 3.29 -3.37
N LEU A 51 9.51 2.48 -4.41
CA LEU A 51 10.34 1.33 -4.71
C LEU A 51 11.41 1.75 -5.71
N VAL A 52 12.67 1.41 -5.45
CA VAL A 52 13.81 1.81 -6.28
C VAL A 52 14.54 0.56 -6.77
N GLY A 53 14.64 0.36 -8.08
CA GLY A 53 15.34 -0.78 -8.66
C GLY A 53 16.05 -0.42 -9.97
N ALA A 54 16.69 -1.41 -10.59
CA ALA A 54 17.45 -1.20 -11.83
C ALA A 54 16.59 -0.66 -12.99
N GLY A 55 15.28 -1.00 -12.99
CA GLY A 55 14.33 -0.57 -14.02
C GLY A 55 13.68 0.79 -13.79
N GLY A 56 13.92 1.45 -12.66
CA GLY A 56 13.34 2.76 -12.36
C GLY A 56 12.95 2.95 -10.89
N ARG A 57 12.07 3.94 -10.70
CA ARG A 57 11.49 4.29 -9.40
C ARG A 57 9.98 4.26 -9.53
N TRP A 58 9.33 3.58 -8.60
CA TRP A 58 7.89 3.41 -8.61
C TRP A 58 7.30 4.06 -7.35
N PRO A 59 6.60 5.19 -7.48
CA PRO A 59 6.01 5.89 -6.35
C PRO A 59 4.85 5.08 -5.75
N LEU A 60 4.84 4.95 -4.42
CA LEU A 60 3.75 4.36 -3.65
C LEU A 60 2.81 5.47 -3.19
N ARG A 61 1.55 5.43 -3.61
CA ARG A 61 0.61 6.55 -3.44
C ARG A 61 -0.62 6.15 -2.64
N HIS A 62 -1.21 5.02 -2.98
CA HIS A 62 -2.36 4.50 -2.26
C HIS A 62 -1.94 3.76 -0.99
N ASN A 63 -2.90 3.53 -0.09
CA ASN A 63 -2.61 2.82 1.16
C ASN A 63 -2.25 1.34 0.95
N ARG A 64 -2.68 0.77 -0.18
CA ARG A 64 -2.54 -0.64 -0.54
C ARG A 64 -2.39 -0.74 -2.05
N GLU A 65 -1.27 -1.27 -2.52
CA GLU A 65 -0.92 -1.34 -3.94
C GLU A 65 -0.38 -2.73 -4.27
N ALA A 66 -0.90 -3.33 -5.33
CA ALA A 66 -0.35 -4.55 -5.90
C ALA A 66 0.79 -4.18 -6.86
N ILE A 67 1.90 -4.90 -6.78
CA ILE A 67 3.04 -4.76 -7.69
C ILE A 67 3.11 -6.02 -8.55
N GLY A 68 3.36 -5.85 -9.84
CA GLY A 68 3.43 -6.96 -10.79
C GLY A 68 3.81 -6.51 -12.20
N ARG A 69 3.88 -7.44 -13.15
CA ARG A 69 4.30 -7.12 -14.53
C ARG A 69 3.18 -6.75 -15.49
N SER A 70 1.90 -6.91 -15.10
CA SER A 70 0.77 -6.61 -15.97
C SER A 70 -0.06 -5.45 -15.44
N MET A 71 -0.95 -4.95 -16.27
CA MET A 71 -1.93 -3.91 -15.93
C MET A 71 -2.96 -4.36 -14.86
N GLU A 72 -2.88 -5.60 -14.38
CA GLU A 72 -3.66 -6.08 -13.23
C GLU A 72 -3.08 -5.62 -11.89
N ALA A 73 -1.83 -5.15 -11.89
CA ALA A 73 -1.15 -4.54 -10.76
C ALA A 73 -1.30 -3.01 -10.77
N ASP A 74 -1.24 -2.39 -9.59
CA ASP A 74 -1.22 -0.94 -9.43
C ASP A 74 0.13 -0.35 -9.88
N ILE A 75 1.21 -1.04 -9.55
CA ILE A 75 2.57 -0.69 -9.93
C ILE A 75 3.09 -1.74 -10.89
N VAL A 76 3.39 -1.29 -12.11
CA VAL A 76 3.88 -2.16 -13.19
C VAL A 76 5.40 -2.16 -13.23
N ILE A 77 5.99 -3.31 -12.93
CA ILE A 77 7.40 -3.63 -13.14
C ILE A 77 7.47 -4.64 -14.29
N SER A 78 7.68 -4.13 -15.51
CA SER A 78 7.69 -4.91 -16.74
C SER A 78 8.91 -5.82 -16.84
N ASN A 79 8.86 -6.98 -16.18
CA ASN A 79 9.89 -8.02 -16.25
C ASN A 79 9.24 -9.41 -16.30
N PRO A 80 9.68 -10.33 -17.19
CA PRO A 80 9.14 -11.69 -17.28
C PRO A 80 9.17 -12.51 -15.99
N GLU A 81 10.16 -12.26 -15.13
CA GLU A 81 10.35 -12.95 -13.84
C GLU A 81 9.38 -12.50 -12.75
N VAL A 82 8.72 -11.35 -12.97
CA VAL A 82 7.71 -10.82 -12.07
C VAL A 82 6.35 -11.39 -12.47
N SER A 83 5.52 -11.76 -11.49
CA SER A 83 4.17 -12.27 -11.76
C SER A 83 3.22 -11.14 -12.14
N ARG A 84 2.11 -11.46 -12.80
CA ARG A 84 1.11 -10.45 -13.25
C ARG A 84 0.65 -9.57 -12.09
N ARG A 85 0.35 -10.21 -10.96
CA ARG A 85 0.24 -9.64 -9.62
C ARG A 85 1.17 -10.47 -8.74
N HIS A 86 2.19 -9.86 -8.16
CA HIS A 86 3.31 -10.58 -7.55
C HIS A 86 3.35 -10.38 -6.04
N VAL A 87 3.42 -9.12 -5.60
CA VAL A 87 3.43 -8.78 -4.18
C VAL A 87 2.40 -7.69 -3.91
N LEU A 88 1.82 -7.72 -2.72
CA LEU A 88 1.00 -6.65 -2.19
C LEU A 88 1.82 -5.87 -1.17
N ILE A 89 1.83 -4.55 -1.26
CA ILE A 89 2.38 -3.67 -0.22
C ILE A 89 1.26 -2.80 0.36
N TRP A 90 1.23 -2.60 1.68
CA TRP A 90 0.26 -1.71 2.32
C TRP A 90 0.76 -1.13 3.64
N ARG A 91 0.15 -0.03 4.07
CA ARG A 91 0.37 0.55 5.40
C ARG A 91 -0.70 0.09 6.39
N GLU A 92 -0.27 -0.28 7.58
CA GLU A 92 -1.11 -0.60 8.73
C GLU A 92 -0.58 0.14 9.97
N GLY A 93 -1.24 1.24 10.35
CA GLY A 93 -0.71 2.11 11.40
C GLY A 93 0.58 2.80 10.96
N GLU A 94 1.66 2.59 11.73
CA GLU A 94 3.01 3.06 11.39
C GLU A 94 3.81 2.02 10.61
N ASP A 95 3.32 0.79 10.51
CA ASP A 95 3.99 -0.31 9.84
C ASP A 95 3.65 -0.34 8.35
N VAL A 96 4.62 -0.79 7.56
CA VAL A 96 4.46 -1.11 6.14
C VAL A 96 4.66 -2.60 6.02
N LEU A 97 3.71 -3.28 5.40
CA LEU A 97 3.78 -4.73 5.22
C LEU A 97 3.80 -5.11 3.75
N ILE A 98 4.42 -6.25 3.47
CA ILE A 98 4.33 -6.94 2.20
C ILE A 98 3.77 -8.35 2.37
N ALA A 99 3.10 -8.84 1.34
CA ALA A 99 2.70 -10.24 1.24
C ALA A 99 2.78 -10.72 -0.21
N ASP A 100 3.34 -11.91 -0.41
CA ASP A 100 3.31 -12.58 -1.71
C ASP A 100 1.85 -12.85 -2.14
N LEU A 101 1.56 -12.67 -3.43
CA LEU A 101 0.23 -12.88 -4.01
C LEU A 101 0.17 -14.19 -4.82
N ASP A 102 0.75 -15.26 -4.29
CA ASP A 102 0.90 -16.56 -4.96
C ASP A 102 1.70 -16.43 -6.25
N SER A 103 2.87 -15.79 -6.12
CA SER A 103 3.72 -15.48 -7.25
C SER A 103 4.51 -16.71 -7.73
N ALA A 104 4.76 -16.79 -9.03
CA ALA A 104 5.37 -17.97 -9.64
C ALA A 104 6.82 -18.22 -9.19
N ASN A 105 7.54 -17.16 -8.83
CA ASN A 105 8.96 -17.21 -8.45
C ASN A 105 9.21 -16.85 -6.98
N GLY A 106 8.14 -16.61 -6.21
CA GLY A 106 8.21 -16.17 -4.81
C GLY A 106 8.62 -14.71 -4.64
N THR A 107 8.31 -14.19 -3.45
CA THR A 107 8.75 -12.89 -2.95
C THR A 107 9.77 -13.11 -1.83
N THR A 108 10.85 -12.31 -1.82
CA THR A 108 11.82 -12.30 -0.71
C THR A 108 11.93 -10.93 -0.06
N LEU A 109 12.25 -10.90 1.23
CA LEU A 109 12.62 -9.71 2.00
C LEU A 109 14.03 -9.89 2.53
N ASN A 110 14.96 -9.06 2.08
CA ASN A 110 16.39 -9.15 2.42
C ASN A 110 16.99 -10.56 2.17
N GLY A 111 16.47 -11.25 1.15
CA GLY A 111 16.90 -12.60 0.76
C GLY A 111 16.24 -13.75 1.53
N ALA A 112 15.37 -13.46 2.50
CA ALA A 112 14.51 -14.47 3.15
C ALA A 112 13.14 -14.55 2.45
N ASP A 113 12.59 -15.75 2.30
CA ASP A 113 11.28 -15.94 1.67
C ASP A 113 10.15 -15.34 2.51
N VAL A 114 9.20 -14.69 1.85
CA VAL A 114 8.02 -14.08 2.48
C VAL A 114 6.87 -15.09 2.44
N GLU A 115 6.76 -15.93 3.47
CA GLU A 115 5.68 -16.93 3.59
C GLU A 115 4.39 -16.35 4.23
N HIS A 116 4.53 -15.25 4.96
CA HIS A 116 3.46 -14.56 5.68
C HIS A 116 3.60 -13.05 5.44
N PRO A 117 2.60 -12.23 5.80
CA PRO A 117 2.80 -10.78 5.86
C PRO A 117 4.03 -10.39 6.69
N GLU A 118 4.98 -9.70 6.08
CA GLU A 118 6.24 -9.26 6.72
C GLU A 118 6.32 -7.73 6.75
N THR A 119 6.90 -7.19 7.83
CA THR A 119 7.13 -5.74 7.97
C THR A 119 8.34 -5.31 7.16
N VAL A 120 8.21 -4.21 6.41
CA VAL A 120 9.26 -3.60 5.60
C VAL A 120 9.69 -2.28 6.21
N VAL A 121 11.00 -2.08 6.33
CA VAL A 121 11.62 -0.85 6.82
C VAL A 121 12.52 -0.21 5.78
N ALA A 122 12.88 1.05 6.02
CA ALA A 122 13.69 1.84 5.09
C ALA A 122 14.99 1.12 4.70
N GLY A 123 15.22 0.99 3.39
CA GLY A 123 16.40 0.36 2.81
C GLY A 123 16.25 -1.14 2.52
N ASP A 124 15.21 -1.79 3.04
CA ASP A 124 14.96 -3.21 2.79
C ASP A 124 14.89 -3.54 1.29
N LEU A 125 15.40 -4.71 0.95
CA LEU A 125 15.39 -5.24 -0.40
C LEU A 125 14.24 -6.24 -0.56
N ILE A 126 13.31 -5.91 -1.45
CA ILE A 126 12.21 -6.78 -1.82
C ILE A 126 12.56 -7.47 -3.14
N GLY A 127 12.69 -8.78 -3.11
CA GLY A 127 12.85 -9.61 -4.30
C GLY A 127 11.50 -10.02 -4.87
N LEU A 128 11.38 -9.88 -6.18
CA LEU A 128 10.23 -10.26 -7.00
C LEU A 128 10.72 -11.27 -8.05
N GLY A 129 10.82 -12.54 -7.66
CA GLY A 129 11.66 -13.50 -8.38
C GLY A 129 13.12 -13.01 -8.48
N LEU A 130 13.62 -12.86 -9.72
CA LEU A 130 15.00 -12.38 -9.97
C LEU A 130 15.14 -10.84 -9.98
N VAL A 131 14.06 -10.09 -9.79
CA VAL A 131 14.08 -8.63 -9.76
C VAL A 131 14.13 -8.15 -8.31
N THR A 132 15.10 -7.30 -7.96
CA THR A 132 15.16 -6.70 -6.62
C THR A 132 14.83 -5.21 -6.68
N VAL A 133 14.01 -4.74 -5.74
CA VAL A 133 13.72 -3.33 -5.50
C VAL A 133 13.99 -2.99 -4.04
N SER A 134 14.52 -1.80 -3.77
CA SER A 134 14.71 -1.27 -2.41
C SER A 134 13.53 -0.40 -2.01
N TYR A 135 13.02 -0.59 -0.80
CA TYR A 135 11.98 0.25 -0.22
C TYR A 135 12.57 1.54 0.38
N ARG A 136 11.99 2.69 0.00
CA ARG A 136 12.42 4.01 0.47
C ARG A 136 11.21 4.85 0.91
N PRO A 137 11.06 5.16 2.21
CA PRO A 137 10.04 6.12 2.66
C PRO A 137 10.40 7.55 2.21
N LEU A 138 9.38 8.41 2.07
CA LEU A 138 9.53 9.83 1.73
C LEU A 138 9.19 10.76 2.90
#